data_AF-A0A534Z2J9-F1
#
_entry.id   AF-A0A534Z2J9-F1
#
_cell.length_a   1.000
_cell.length_b   1.000
_cell.length_c   1.000
_cell.angle_alpha   90.00
_cell.angle_beta   90.00
_cell.angle_gamma   90.00
#
_symmetry.space_group_name_H-M   'P 1'
#
loop_
_entity.id
_entity.type
_entity.pdbx_description
1 polymer ?
#
loop_
_entity_poly.entity_id
_entity_poly.type
_entity_poly.pdbx_seq_one_letter_code
_entity_poly.pdbx_strand_id
1 'polypeptide(L)'
;MLLVCSQRCGGRLFRALFAEVEIDSTGAYQDHAVIQPGYICLNCGEPAIDLSEVPNAIEAEAEEDSTSVVVSDVLCPVCETMVQLDAERECPNCGSPLEVG
;
A
#
# COMPACT_ATOMS: atom_id res chain seq x y z
N MET A 1 -11.46 -4.43 9.61
CA MET A 1 -10.27 -5.29 9.80
C MET A 1 -10.20 -6.24 8.62
N LEU A 2 -9.11 -6.19 7.87
CA LEU A 2 -8.86 -7.03 6.70
C LEU A 2 -7.63 -7.88 6.99
N LEU A 3 -7.84 -9.01 7.67
CA LEU A 3 -6.74 -9.88 8.09
C LEU A 3 -6.33 -10.85 6.98
N VAL A 4 -5.03 -10.91 6.70
CA VAL A 4 -4.44 -11.82 5.73
C VAL A 4 -3.29 -12.61 6.38
N CYS A 5 -3.30 -13.93 6.18
CA CYS A 5 -2.18 -14.78 6.60
C CYS A 5 -0.92 -14.42 5.82
N SER A 6 0.18 -14.14 6.51
CA SER A 6 1.49 -13.80 5.91
C SER A 6 2.00 -14.87 4.94
N GLN A 7 1.79 -16.16 5.25
CA GLN A 7 2.14 -17.29 4.38
C GLN A 7 1.09 -17.59 3.28
N ARG A 8 0.01 -16.82 3.19
CA ARG A 8 -1.07 -17.00 2.19
C ARG A 8 -1.63 -18.44 2.14
N CYS A 9 -1.73 -19.11 3.29
CA CYS A 9 -2.13 -20.52 3.38
C CYS A 9 -3.61 -20.81 3.02
N GLY A 10 -4.37 -19.84 2.53
CA GLY A 10 -5.82 -19.95 2.25
C GLY A 10 -6.76 -19.89 3.47
N GLY A 11 -6.21 -19.72 4.68
CA GLY A 11 -6.99 -19.61 5.91
C GLY A 11 -7.79 -18.30 5.99
N ARG A 12 -9.01 -18.37 6.54
CA ARG A 12 -9.91 -17.21 6.72
C ARG A 12 -10.30 -16.93 8.18
N LEU A 13 -9.86 -17.79 9.09
CA LEU A 13 -10.11 -17.66 10.52
C LEU A 13 -8.84 -17.21 11.22
N PHE A 14 -8.99 -16.18 12.05
CA PHE A 14 -7.89 -15.54 12.77
C PHE A 14 -8.26 -15.37 14.24
N ARG A 15 -7.27 -15.47 15.11
CA ARG A 15 -7.44 -15.23 16.55
C ARG A 15 -6.62 -14.01 16.93
N ALA A 16 -7.26 -13.07 17.62
CA ALA A 16 -6.57 -11.97 18.27
C ALA A 16 -5.64 -12.51 19.37
N LEU A 17 -4.37 -12.11 19.32
CA LEU A 17 -3.46 -12.22 20.45
C LEU A 17 -3.54 -10.88 21.20
N PHE A 18 -4.18 -10.90 22.36
CA PHE A 18 -4.16 -9.75 23.27
C PHE A 18 -2.76 -9.62 23.88
N ALA A 19 -2.38 -8.39 24.27
CA ALA A 19 -1.12 -8.13 24.97
C ALA A 19 -0.95 -9.10 26.14
N GLU A 20 0.25 -9.64 26.31
CA GLU A 20 0.58 -10.42 27.50
C GLU A 20 0.56 -9.46 28.70
N VAL A 21 -0.29 -9.76 29.69
CA VAL A 21 -0.44 -8.97 30.91
C VAL A 21 0.22 -9.74 32.05
N GLU A 22 1.19 -9.12 32.72
CA GLU A 22 1.74 -9.64 33.97
C GLU A 22 0.86 -9.21 35.15
N ILE A 23 0.47 -10.18 35.97
CA ILE A 23 -0.33 -10.03 37.18
C ILE A 23 0.40 -10.67 38.35
N ASP A 24 0.37 -10.03 39.52
CA ASP A 24 0.98 -10.57 40.73
C ASP A 24 0.13 -11.67 41.39
N SER A 25 0.63 -12.25 42.49
CA SER A 25 -0.09 -13.30 43.23
C SER A 25 -1.40 -12.85 43.88
N THR A 26 -1.70 -11.54 43.87
CA THR A 26 -2.97 -10.95 44.33
C THR A 26 -3.92 -10.63 43.18
N GLY A 27 -3.49 -10.85 41.93
CA GLY A 27 -4.23 -10.50 40.73
C GLY A 27 -4.13 -9.03 40.35
N ALA A 28 -3.22 -8.27 40.95
CA ALA A 28 -2.99 -6.88 40.61
C ALA A 28 -2.14 -6.77 39.34
N TYR A 29 -2.57 -5.92 38.42
CA TYR A 29 -1.87 -5.59 37.18
C TYR A 29 -0.47 -5.02 37.50
N GLN A 30 0.57 -5.54 36.86
CA GLN A 30 1.95 -5.07 37.01
C GLN A 30 2.44 -4.39 35.74
N ASP A 31 2.37 -5.08 34.59
CA ASP A 31 2.87 -4.58 33.31
C ASP A 31 2.18 -5.23 32.11
N HIS A 32 2.39 -4.66 30.91
CA HIS A 32 2.07 -5.30 29.63
C HIS A 32 3.18 -5.06 28.61
N ALA A 33 3.44 -6.05 27.76
CA ALA A 33 4.37 -5.90 26.66
C ALA A 33 3.70 -6.29 25.33
N VAL A 34 3.89 -5.46 24.30
CA VAL A 34 3.42 -5.76 22.94
C VAL A 34 4.53 -6.50 22.20
N ILE A 35 4.57 -7.83 22.37
CA ILE A 35 5.68 -8.68 21.90
C ILE A 35 5.36 -9.41 20.58
N GLN A 36 4.08 -9.46 20.18
CA GLN A 36 3.58 -10.32 19.09
C GLN A 36 2.58 -9.60 18.17
N PRO A 37 2.46 -10.02 16.90
CA PRO A 37 1.44 -9.53 15.98
C PRO A 37 0.04 -9.77 16.55
N GLY A 38 -0.82 -8.77 16.43
CA GLY A 38 -2.15 -8.78 17.07
C GLY A 38 -3.07 -9.93 16.63
N TYR A 39 -2.73 -10.66 15.56
CA TYR A 39 -3.53 -11.77 15.04
C TYR A 39 -2.68 -12.94 14.54
N ILE A 40 -3.17 -14.17 14.75
CA ILE A 40 -2.61 -15.40 14.16
C ILE A 40 -3.63 -16.12 13.28
N CYS A 41 -3.17 -16.76 12.21
CA CYS A 41 -3.99 -17.61 11.37
C CYS A 41 -4.27 -18.94 12.06
N LEU A 42 -5.55 -19.30 12.23
CA LEU A 42 -5.92 -20.57 12.86
C LEU A 42 -5.68 -21.80 11.98
N ASN A 43 -5.38 -21.61 10.70
CA ASN A 43 -5.09 -22.71 9.78
C ASN A 43 -3.62 -23.18 9.83
N CYS A 44 -2.67 -22.26 9.99
CA CYS A 44 -1.23 -22.57 9.92
C CYS A 44 -0.40 -22.01 11.09
N GLY A 45 -0.99 -21.24 12.00
CA GLY A 45 -0.32 -20.66 13.17
C GLY A 45 0.49 -19.40 12.90
N GLU A 46 0.69 -19.03 11.63
CA GLU A 46 1.49 -17.87 11.25
C GLU A 46 0.81 -16.53 11.55
N PRO A 47 1.59 -15.45 11.76
CA PRO A 47 1.07 -14.10 11.92
C PRO A 47 0.14 -13.67 10.78
N ALA A 48 -0.94 -12.98 11.15
CA ALA A 48 -1.82 -12.30 10.23
C ALA A 48 -1.54 -10.79 10.22
N ILE A 49 -1.61 -10.21 9.03
CA ILE A 49 -1.40 -8.78 8.77
C ILE A 49 -2.77 -8.14 8.59
N ASP A 50 -3.04 -7.03 9.28
CA ASP A 50 -4.24 -6.23 9.04
C ASP A 50 -3.97 -5.22 7.92
N LEU A 51 -4.73 -5.33 6.84
CA LEU A 51 -4.66 -4.49 5.64
C LEU A 51 -5.83 -3.51 5.54
N SER A 52 -6.49 -3.19 6.67
CA SER A 52 -7.65 -2.29 6.66
C SER A 52 -7.36 -0.89 6.13
N GLU A 53 -6.11 -0.42 6.25
CA GLU A 53 -5.69 0.90 5.76
C GLU A 53 -5.28 0.90 4.29
N VAL A 54 -5.11 -0.26 3.65
CA VAL A 54 -4.69 -0.34 2.25
C VAL A 54 -5.68 0.37 1.30
N PRO A 55 -7.02 0.19 1.42
CA PRO A 55 -7.96 0.92 0.58
C PRO A 55 -7.83 2.45 0.74
N ASN A 56 -7.73 2.93 1.99
CA ASN A 56 -7.58 4.36 2.28
C ASN A 56 -6.28 4.92 1.68
N ALA A 57 -5.18 4.17 1.78
CA ALA A 57 -3.90 4.57 1.21
C ALA A 57 -3.96 4.64 -0.33
N ILE A 58 -4.60 3.67 -0.98
CA ILE A 58 -4.81 3.67 -2.44
C ILE A 58 -5.64 4.88 -2.87
N GLU A 59 -6.73 5.17 -2.15
CA GLU A 59 -7.58 6.33 -2.44
C GLU A 59 -6.80 7.65 -2.27
N ALA A 60 -6.01 7.78 -1.20
CA ALA A 60 -5.18 8.95 -0.97
C ALA A 60 -4.12 9.16 -2.08
N GLU A 61 -3.44 8.10 -2.52
CA GLU A 61 -2.49 8.17 -3.65
C GLU A 61 -3.20 8.60 -4.96
N ALA A 62 -4.41 8.08 -5.22
CA ALA A 62 -5.18 8.48 -6.39
C ALA A 62 -5.62 9.96 -6.36
N GLU A 63 -5.98 10.49 -5.19
CA GLU A 63 -6.31 11.91 -5.02
C GLU A 63 -5.08 12.80 -5.24
N GLU A 64 -3.91 12.41 -4.74
CA GLU A 64 -2.64 13.11 -4.97
C GLU A 64 -2.29 13.15 -6.47
N ASP A 65 -2.38 12.01 -7.16
CA ASP A 65 -2.12 11.94 -8.61
C ASP A 65 -3.12 12.76 -9.43
N SER A 66 -4.40 12.80 -9.03
CA SER A 66 -5.45 13.57 -9.73
C SER A 66 -5.28 15.09 -9.63
N THR A 67 -4.53 15.56 -8.62
CA THR A 67 -4.26 16.99 -8.40
C THR A 67 -3.03 17.45 -9.18
N SER A 68 -2.22 16.53 -9.70
CA SER A 68 -1.17 16.85 -10.65
C SER A 68 -1.78 17.13 -12.03
N VAL A 69 -1.71 18.38 -12.49
CA VAL A 69 -1.93 18.67 -13.91
C VAL A 69 -0.86 17.91 -14.66
N VAL A 70 -1.25 16.89 -15.42
CA VAL A 70 -0.34 16.00 -16.15
C VAL A 70 0.35 16.78 -17.27
N VAL A 71 1.39 17.52 -16.90
CA VAL A 71 2.42 17.97 -17.82
C VAL A 71 3.44 16.84 -17.82
N SER A 72 3.19 15.80 -18.63
CA SER A 72 4.13 14.71 -18.78
C SER A 72 5.25 15.17 -19.71
N ASP A 73 6.46 15.24 -19.16
CA ASP A 73 7.68 15.35 -19.95
C ASP A 73 7.89 14.02 -20.70
N VAL A 74 7.83 14.06 -22.03
CA VAL A 74 7.97 12.88 -22.90
C VAL A 74 9.17 13.04 -23.81
N LEU A 75 9.97 11.97 -23.91
CA LEU A 75 11.08 11.89 -24.86
C LEU A 75 10.50 11.62 -26.26
N CYS A 76 10.74 12.52 -27.21
CA CYS A 76 10.36 12.28 -28.60
C CYS A 76 11.17 11.09 -29.17
N PRO A 77 10.53 10.04 -29.72
CA PRO A 77 11.23 8.86 -30.24
C PRO A 77 12.02 9.14 -31.54
N VAL A 78 11.82 10.31 -32.15
CA VAL A 78 12.46 10.68 -33.43
C VAL A 78 13.65 11.61 -33.21
N CYS A 79 13.48 12.68 -32.45
CA CYS A 79 14.53 13.68 -32.23
C CYS A 79 15.17 13.61 -30.84
N GLU A 80 14.77 12.65 -30.01
CA GLU A 80 15.30 12.40 -28.66
C GLU A 80 15.28 13.64 -27.76
N THR A 81 14.40 14.61 -28.05
CA THR A 81 14.24 15.83 -27.28
C THR A 81 13.14 15.62 -26.25
N MET A 82 13.40 15.98 -25.00
CA MET A 82 12.39 16.04 -23.94
C MET A 82 11.43 17.20 -24.23
N VAL A 83 10.15 16.91 -24.39
CA VAL A 83 9.12 17.90 -24.70
C VAL A 83 7.91 17.70 -23.80
N GLN A 84 7.19 18.79 -23.52
CA GLN A 84 5.91 18.72 -22.81
C GLN A 84 4.82 18.33 -23.79
N LEU A 85 4.04 17.31 -23.43
CA LEU A 85 2.86 16.93 -24.20
C LEU A 85 1.78 18.01 -24.07
N ASP A 86 1.42 18.62 -25.19
CA ASP A 86 0.29 19.51 -25.33
C ASP A 86 -0.90 18.80 -26.01
N ALA A 87 -2.02 19.51 -26.15
CA ALA A 87 -3.28 18.93 -26.64
C ALA A 87 -3.19 18.38 -28.08
N GLU A 88 -2.23 18.86 -28.86
CA GLU A 88 -2.02 18.50 -30.28
C GLU A 88 -1.21 17.20 -30.44
N ARG A 89 -0.53 16.74 -29.37
CA ARG A 89 0.22 15.46 -29.33
C ARG A 89 1.29 15.34 -30.42
N GLU A 90 1.87 16.46 -30.82
CA GLU A 90 2.94 16.53 -31.83
C GLU A 90 4.19 17.14 -31.21
N CYS A 91 5.35 16.62 -31.56
CA CYS A 91 6.60 17.19 -31.09
C CYS A 91 6.81 18.59 -31.71
N PRO A 92 6.92 19.66 -30.91
CA PRO A 92 7.10 21.02 -31.44
C PRO A 92 8.43 21.21 -32.18
N ASN A 93 9.38 20.30 -31.99
CA ASN A 93 10.71 20.38 -32.59
C ASN A 93 10.81 19.63 -33.94
N CYS A 94 10.07 18.52 -34.13
CA CYS A 94 10.20 17.68 -35.32
C CYS A 94 8.88 17.28 -35.99
N GLY A 95 7.73 17.63 -35.41
CA GLY A 95 6.40 17.31 -35.95
C GLY A 95 6.03 15.83 -35.90
N SER A 96 6.80 14.99 -35.18
CA SER A 96 6.42 13.59 -34.98
C SER A 96 5.23 13.50 -34.01
N PRO A 97 4.26 12.61 -34.25
CA PRO A 97 3.25 12.29 -33.24
C PRO A 97 3.93 11.69 -32.00
N LEU A 98 3.39 12.03 -30.83
CA LEU A 98 3.83 11.56 -29.52
C LEU A 98 2.72 10.69 -28.91
N GLU A 99 3.03 9.43 -28.63
CA GLU A 99 2.12 8.52 -27.92
C GLU A 99 2.47 8.49 -26.44
N VAL A 100 1.44 8.50 -25.58
CA VAL A 100 1.60 8.25 -24.15
C VAL A 100 1.69 6.74 -23.94
N GLY A 101 2.82 6.28 -23.41
CA GLY A 101 3.03 4.89 -22.99
C GLY A 101 2.40 4.58 -21.64
#